data_AF-A0A1F4K6X7-F1
#
_entry.id   AF-A0A1F4K6X7-F1
#
_cell.length_a   1.000
_cell.length_b   1.000
_cell.length_c   1.000
_cell.angle_alpha   90.00
_cell.angle_beta   90.00
_cell.angle_gamma   90.00
#
_symmetry.space_group_name_H-M   'P 1'
#
loop_
_entity.id
_entity.type
_entity.pdbx_description
1 polymer ?
#
loop_
_entity_poly.entity_id
_entity_poly.type
_entity_poly.pdbx_seq_one_letter_code
_entity_poly.pdbx_strand_id
1 'polypeptide(L)'
;MLLKVGELAAHTGLTVRTLHHYDAIGLLRPSARSEVGYRLYSRADVARLHGIQALRHLGLALTDIGNTLDGDGVALPTIIARQIQVLDQEVAKAAELRASLGLLQERLSGGGQPEMGDWLGTLALMTTYGKYFSPAEQKTLFDNWDQIADLWPPLLAQVRSAMERGVPPDSLELQPLAHRWMTLMLHWMDGDFDLMERWDHMYQREPVAQQTEGPGQDMVAYISQPIKQRLAVLEKYLQPDEMKRLGRVADAEWQALTGAVRRLMQQGTPAQAPEARALARQWSALIDRLADHDSSIRAKLVQAHSTEPLLQAAAVLEADVRDFLRKGLDPDVA
;
A
#
# COMPACT_ATOMS: atom_id res chain seq x y z
N MET A 1 33.22 17.73 55.76
CA MET A 1 31.87 17.68 56.38
C MET A 1 31.13 16.49 55.80
N LEU A 2 30.46 15.71 56.64
CA LEU A 2 29.64 14.57 56.24
C LEU A 2 28.17 14.93 56.45
N LEU A 3 27.32 14.67 55.45
CA LEU A 3 25.89 14.96 55.49
C LEU A 3 25.10 13.70 55.82
N LYS A 4 24.08 13.82 56.68
CA LYS A 4 23.12 12.73 56.90
C LYS A 4 22.21 12.60 55.68
N VAL A 5 21.65 11.40 55.46
CA VAL A 5 20.73 11.14 54.33
C VAL A 5 19.56 12.11 54.24
N GLY A 6 19.01 12.56 55.38
CA GLY A 6 17.90 13.53 55.42
C GLY A 6 18.33 14.95 55.02
N GLU A 7 19.53 15.37 55.41
CA GLU A 7 20.11 16.65 55.01
C GLU A 7 20.43 16.64 53.51
N LEU A 8 21.02 15.54 53.02
CA LEU A 8 21.30 15.38 51.59
C LEU A 8 20.02 15.40 50.74
N ALA A 9 18.96 14.72 51.20
CA ALA A 9 17.64 14.75 50.57
C ALA A 9 17.08 16.18 50.48
N ALA A 10 17.12 16.93 51.59
CA ALA A 10 16.64 18.31 51.64
C ALA A 10 17.42 19.25 50.71
N HIS A 11 18.76 19.10 50.65
CA HIS A 11 19.60 19.95 49.80
C HIS A 11 19.52 19.63 48.30
N THR A 12 19.17 18.39 47.93
CA THR A 12 19.15 17.94 46.54
C THR A 12 17.74 17.81 45.95
N GLY A 13 16.70 18.05 46.75
CA GLY A 13 15.30 17.88 46.37
C GLY A 13 14.89 16.43 46.11
N LEU A 14 15.74 15.46 46.48
CA LEU A 14 15.46 14.04 46.34
C LEU A 14 14.81 13.48 47.60
N THR A 15 13.99 12.45 47.44
CA THR A 15 13.46 11.73 48.60
C THR A 15 14.54 10.84 49.22
N VAL A 16 14.48 10.65 50.54
CA VAL A 16 15.32 9.66 51.24
C VAL A 16 15.16 8.26 50.62
N ARG A 17 13.96 7.92 50.12
CA ARG A 17 13.69 6.67 49.41
C ARG A 17 14.54 6.54 48.12
N THR A 18 14.67 7.62 47.35
CA THR A 18 15.50 7.63 46.14
C THR A 18 16.97 7.42 46.47
N LEU A 19 17.48 8.07 47.53
CA LEU A 19 18.87 7.89 47.97
C LEU A 19 19.14 6.47 48.49
N HIS A 20 18.19 5.87 49.21
CA HIS A 20 18.29 4.46 49.61
C HIS A 20 18.24 3.51 48.42
N HIS A 21 17.43 3.80 47.40
CA HIS A 21 17.41 3.02 46.18
C HIS A 21 18.76 3.07 45.45
N TYR A 22 19.36 4.27 45.33
CA TYR A 22 20.69 4.42 44.72
C TYR A 22 21.79 3.69 45.49
N ASP A 23 21.72 3.66 46.82
CA ASP A 23 22.62 2.85 47.65
C ASP A 23 22.42 1.34 47.39
N ALA A 24 21.16 0.88 47.37
CA ALA A 24 20.82 -0.53 47.16
C ALA A 24 21.27 -1.08 45.80
N ILE A 25 21.17 -0.28 44.73
CA ILE A 25 21.66 -0.66 43.40
C ILE A 25 23.16 -0.34 43.21
N GLY A 26 23.82 0.19 44.23
CA GLY A 26 25.24 0.53 44.20
C GLY A 26 25.62 1.79 43.43
N LEU A 27 24.64 2.55 42.92
CA LEU A 27 24.83 3.77 42.13
C LEU A 27 25.38 4.95 42.94
N LEU A 28 24.95 5.08 44.21
CA LEU A 28 25.49 6.07 45.16
C LEU A 28 25.65 5.43 46.54
N ARG A 29 26.88 5.12 46.93
CA ARG A 29 27.19 4.51 48.22
C ARG A 29 27.60 5.58 49.24
N PRO A 30 27.13 5.50 50.50
CA PRO A 30 27.57 6.43 51.53
C PRO A 30 29.04 6.20 51.89
N SER A 31 29.82 7.29 51.98
CA SER A 31 31.24 7.23 52.37
C SER A 31 31.46 6.69 53.79
N ALA A 32 30.50 6.84 54.70
CA ALA A 32 30.62 6.33 56.06
C ALA A 32 29.25 6.01 56.69
N ARG A 33 29.29 5.36 57.85
CA ARG A 33 28.14 5.23 58.76
C ARG A 33 28.50 5.80 60.13
N SER A 34 27.55 6.44 60.79
CA SER A 34 27.73 6.91 62.17
C SER A 34 27.73 5.73 63.15
N GLU A 35 28.18 5.95 64.39
CA GLU A 35 28.15 4.93 65.47
C GLU A 35 26.73 4.38 65.74
N VAL A 36 25.71 5.21 65.50
CA VAL A 36 24.27 4.86 65.62
C VAL A 36 23.70 4.25 64.32
N GLY A 37 24.52 4.04 63.29
CA GLY A 37 24.15 3.37 62.04
C GLY A 37 23.58 4.27 60.93
N TYR A 38 23.60 5.61 61.08
CA TYR A 38 23.12 6.52 60.04
C TYR A 38 24.10 6.60 58.86
N ARG A 39 23.57 6.66 57.63
CA ARG A 39 24.36 6.88 56.41
C ARG A 39 24.91 8.31 56.36
N LEU A 40 26.21 8.43 56.07
CA LEU A 40 26.95 9.68 56.00
C LEU A 40 27.58 9.84 54.62
N TYR A 41 27.30 10.97 53.98
CA TYR A 41 27.73 11.27 52.62
C TYR A 41 28.81 12.37 52.61
N SER A 42 29.89 12.13 51.88
CA SER A 42 30.98 13.08 51.71
C SER A 42 30.74 14.06 50.57
N ARG A 43 31.63 15.04 50.41
CA ARG A 43 31.61 15.96 49.26
C ARG A 43 31.78 15.23 47.93
N ALA A 44 32.52 14.12 47.90
CA ALA A 44 32.68 13.31 46.70
C ALA A 44 31.37 12.61 46.33
N ASP A 45 30.62 12.12 47.32
CA ASP A 45 29.30 11.52 47.10
C ASP A 45 28.30 12.54 46.57
N VAL A 46 28.35 13.78 47.07
CA VAL A 46 27.53 14.90 46.56
C VAL A 46 27.89 15.22 45.10
N ALA A 47 29.18 15.27 44.75
CA ALA A 47 29.62 15.49 43.38
C ALA A 47 29.16 14.36 42.44
N ARG A 48 29.25 13.10 42.88
CA ARG A 48 28.72 11.95 42.14
C ARG A 48 27.21 12.05 41.97
N LEU A 49 26.47 12.42 43.01
CA LEU A 49 25.03 12.62 42.96
C LEU A 49 24.62 13.72 41.97
N HIS A 50 25.38 14.82 41.89
CA HIS A 50 25.18 15.83 40.85
C HIS A 50 25.39 15.27 39.44
N GLY A 51 26.43 14.45 39.23
CA GLY A 51 26.64 13.76 37.96
C GLY A 51 25.49 12.82 37.58
N ILE A 52 24.99 12.05 38.55
CA ILE A 52 23.81 11.18 38.38
C ILE A 52 22.58 12.00 37.98
N GLN A 53 22.33 13.12 38.65
CA GLN A 53 21.18 13.99 38.35
C GLN A 53 21.28 14.60 36.95
N ALA A 54 22.45 15.11 36.56
CA ALA A 54 22.67 15.70 35.25
C ALA A 54 22.44 14.68 34.12
N LEU A 55 23.02 13.48 34.24
CA LEU A 55 22.87 12.42 33.25
C LEU A 55 21.44 11.86 33.20
N ARG A 56 20.76 11.77 34.35
CA ARG A 56 19.34 11.39 34.41
C ARG A 56 18.44 12.42 33.74
N HIS A 57 18.76 13.71 33.88
CA HIS A 57 18.02 14.78 33.20
C HIS A 57 18.17 14.71 31.67
N LEU A 58 19.28 14.14 31.18
CA LEU A 58 19.49 13.83 29.76
C LEU A 58 18.80 12.54 29.31
N GLY A 59 17.98 11.90 30.16
CA GLY A 59 17.18 10.72 29.81
C GLY A 59 17.93 9.39 29.91
N LEU A 60 19.14 9.35 30.47
CA LEU A 60 19.94 8.14 30.57
C LEU A 60 19.40 7.17 31.64
N ALA A 61 19.51 5.86 31.37
CA ALA A 61 19.17 4.81 32.31
C ALA A 61 20.17 4.75 33.49
N LEU A 62 19.67 4.43 34.69
CA LEU A 62 20.49 4.41 35.92
C LEU A 62 21.70 3.47 35.84
N THR A 63 21.60 2.38 35.08
CA THR A 63 22.69 1.43 34.83
C THR A 63 23.82 2.04 34.01
N ASP A 64 23.48 2.79 32.95
CA ASP A 64 24.46 3.43 32.06
C ASP A 64 25.13 4.61 32.75
N ILE A 65 24.39 5.33 33.60
CA ILE A 65 24.91 6.40 34.47
C ILE A 65 25.99 5.85 35.41
N GLY A 66 25.74 4.70 36.04
CA GLY A 66 26.71 4.04 36.91
C GLY A 66 28.01 3.72 36.16
N ASN A 67 27.90 2.98 35.05
CA ASN A 67 29.04 2.58 34.23
C ASN A 67 29.86 3.76 33.71
N THR A 68 29.20 4.88 33.37
CA THR A 68 29.86 6.09 32.89
C THR A 68 30.65 6.80 34.00
N LEU A 69 30.06 6.90 35.20
CA LEU A 69 30.68 7.58 36.34
C LEU A 69 31.79 6.75 36.99
N ASP A 70 31.75 5.43 36.83
CA ASP A 70 32.78 4.51 37.33
C ASP A 70 33.98 4.38 36.37
N GLY A 71 33.87 4.89 35.14
CA GLY A 71 34.95 4.85 34.15
C GLY A 71 35.15 3.48 33.49
N ASP A 72 34.35 2.48 33.87
CA ASP A 72 34.43 1.09 33.43
C ASP A 72 33.51 0.77 32.23
N GLY A 73 32.85 1.80 31.66
CA GLY A 73 31.80 1.67 30.65
C GLY A 73 32.08 2.31 29.28
N VAL A 74 31.09 2.23 28.40
CA VAL A 74 31.08 2.92 27.10
C VAL A 74 31.21 4.43 27.32
N ALA A 75 32.05 5.11 26.52
CA ALA A 75 32.31 6.55 26.69
C ALA A 75 31.02 7.39 26.58
N LEU A 76 30.87 8.39 27.46
CA LEU A 76 29.68 9.27 27.51
C LEU A 76 29.24 9.83 26.14
N PRO A 77 30.15 10.29 25.24
CA PRO A 77 29.74 10.75 23.90
C PRO A 77 29.02 9.67 23.08
N THR A 78 29.42 8.41 23.20
CA THR A 78 28.81 7.28 22.47
C THR A 78 27.42 6.96 23.01
N ILE A 79 27.23 7.04 24.34
CA ILE A 79 25.92 6.83 24.97
C ILE A 79 24.97 7.96 24.57
N ILE A 80 25.43 9.21 24.60
CA ILE A 80 24.63 10.37 24.16
C ILE A 80 24.27 10.25 22.67
N ALA A 81 25.23 9.89 21.81
CA ALA A 81 24.96 9.71 20.38
C ALA A 81 23.89 8.63 20.13
N ARG A 82 23.95 7.50 20.85
CA ARG A 82 22.92 6.45 20.78
C ARG A 82 21.56 6.97 21.25
N GLN A 83 21.51 7.75 22.33
CA GLN A 83 20.27 8.31 22.84
C GLN A 83 19.66 9.31 21.85
N ILE A 84 20.48 10.15 21.22
CA ILE A 84 20.05 11.05 20.14
C ILE A 84 19.44 10.24 18.99
N GLN A 85 20.11 9.17 18.53
CA GLN A 85 19.56 8.32 17.46
C GLN A 85 18.21 7.69 17.82
N VAL A 86 18.01 7.25 19.06
CA VAL A 86 16.72 6.72 19.51
C VAL A 86 15.65 7.80 19.49
N LEU A 87 15.96 9.00 19.99
CA LEU A 87 15.03 10.13 19.96
C LEU A 87 14.70 10.57 18.53
N ASP A 88 15.68 10.61 17.63
CA ASP A 88 15.47 10.93 16.21
C ASP A 88 14.51 9.93 15.55
N GLN A 89 14.62 8.64 15.88
CA GLN A 89 13.68 7.62 15.41
C GLN A 89 12.26 7.82 15.99
N GLU A 90 12.13 8.21 17.25
CA GLU A 90 10.82 8.54 17.84
C GLU A 90 10.20 9.79 17.20
N VAL A 91 11.02 10.82 16.94
CA VAL A 91 10.58 12.04 16.23
C VAL A 91 10.13 11.71 14.81
N ALA A 92 10.87 10.88 14.08
CA ALA A 92 10.47 10.45 12.74
C ALA A 92 9.11 9.76 12.74
N LYS A 93 8.90 8.79 13.64
CA LYS A 93 7.61 8.10 13.81
C LYS A 93 6.48 9.05 14.18
N ALA A 94 6.74 9.99 15.09
CA ALA A 94 5.75 10.99 15.50
C ALA A 94 5.41 11.96 14.35
N ALA A 95 6.41 12.34 13.54
CA ALA A 95 6.22 13.20 12.37
C ALA A 95 5.38 12.51 11.28
N GLU A 96 5.62 11.23 11.02
CA GLU A 96 4.80 10.41 10.12
C GLU A 96 3.35 10.34 10.59
N LEU A 97 3.12 10.02 11.87
CA LEU A 97 1.79 10.01 12.47
C LEU A 97 1.10 11.38 12.44
N ARG A 98 1.86 12.47 12.54
CA ARG A 98 1.31 13.82 12.42
C ARG A 98 0.90 14.14 10.98
N ALA A 99 1.72 13.80 9.98
CA ALA A 99 1.46 14.07 8.57
C ALA A 99 0.19 13.36 8.10
N SER A 100 0.19 12.04 8.23
CA SER A 100 -0.79 11.37 9.07
C SER A 100 -2.17 11.97 9.26
N LEU A 101 -2.37 12.35 10.52
CA LEU A 101 -3.56 12.99 11.04
C LEU A 101 -3.90 14.30 10.29
N GLY A 102 -2.90 14.99 9.71
CA GLY A 102 -3.11 16.16 8.87
C GLY A 102 -3.91 15.86 7.60
N LEU A 103 -3.55 14.81 6.86
CA LEU A 103 -4.30 14.36 5.68
C LEU A 103 -5.74 14.00 6.03
N LEU A 104 -5.92 13.32 7.17
CA LEU A 104 -7.23 12.95 7.68
C LEU A 104 -8.06 14.19 8.06
N GLN A 105 -7.45 15.18 8.70
CA GLN A 105 -8.11 16.43 9.07
C GLN A 105 -8.57 17.22 7.83
N GLU A 106 -7.74 17.32 6.80
CA GLU A 106 -8.07 18.01 5.55
C GLU A 106 -9.27 17.34 4.85
N ARG A 107 -9.27 16.00 4.78
CA ARG A 107 -10.35 15.22 4.16
C ARG A 107 -11.68 15.36 4.92
N LEU A 108 -11.66 15.28 6.26
CA LEU A 108 -12.86 15.47 7.08
C LEU A 108 -13.43 16.90 7.01
N SER A 109 -12.56 17.90 6.82
CA SER A 109 -12.99 19.30 6.69
C SER A 109 -13.64 19.60 5.32
N GLY A 110 -13.46 18.72 4.34
CA GLY A 110 -14.02 18.82 2.98
C GLY A 110 -15.50 18.45 2.83
N GLY A 111 -16.18 18.02 3.91
CA GLY A 111 -17.63 17.83 3.93
C GLY A 111 -18.16 16.55 3.27
N GLY A 112 -17.29 15.64 2.82
CA GLY A 112 -17.69 14.28 2.43
C GLY A 112 -17.95 13.44 3.68
N GLN A 113 -19.16 12.86 3.82
CA GLN A 113 -19.36 11.79 4.79
C GLN A 113 -18.52 10.59 4.33
N PRO A 114 -17.60 10.09 5.17
CA PRO A 114 -16.82 8.89 4.85
C PRO A 114 -17.77 7.69 4.71
N GLU A 115 -17.85 7.04 3.55
CA GLU A 115 -18.50 5.72 3.40
C GLU A 115 -17.75 4.67 4.24
N MET A 116 -18.35 3.52 4.59
CA MET A 116 -17.79 2.58 5.58
C MET A 116 -16.36 2.06 5.27
N GLY A 117 -15.94 2.02 4.00
CA GLY A 117 -14.54 1.76 3.59
C GLY A 117 -13.51 2.80 4.07
N ASP A 118 -13.98 3.97 4.49
CA ASP A 118 -13.19 5.15 4.84
C ASP A 118 -12.88 5.22 6.37
N TRP A 119 -13.51 4.35 7.19
CA TRP A 119 -13.32 4.30 8.65
C TRP A 119 -12.43 3.15 9.16
N LEU A 120 -12.42 1.99 8.49
CA LEU A 120 -11.55 0.85 8.85
C LEU A 120 -10.14 0.97 8.23
N GLY A 121 -10.03 1.70 7.12
CA GLY A 121 -8.78 1.96 6.44
C GLY A 121 -7.89 2.99 7.15
N THR A 122 -8.45 4.08 7.68
CA THR A 122 -7.68 5.23 8.18
C THR A 122 -6.80 4.96 9.40
N LEU A 123 -7.10 3.96 10.23
CA LEU A 123 -6.29 3.62 11.42
C LEU A 123 -5.35 2.42 11.22
N ALA A 124 -5.68 1.53 10.29
CA ALA A 124 -4.87 0.35 9.97
C ALA A 124 -3.79 0.61 8.91
N LEU A 125 -4.04 1.58 8.01
CA LEU A 125 -3.16 1.92 6.88
C LEU A 125 -1.83 2.56 7.31
N MET A 126 -1.81 3.35 8.38
CA MET A 126 -0.67 4.22 8.71
C MET A 126 0.62 3.48 9.09
N THR A 127 0.51 2.29 9.69
CA THR A 127 1.69 1.48 10.08
C THR A 127 1.87 0.26 9.20
N THR A 128 0.82 -0.22 8.53
CA THR A 128 0.87 -1.44 7.74
C THR A 128 1.29 -1.15 6.30
N TYR A 129 0.76 -0.11 5.67
CA TYR A 129 1.09 0.22 4.27
C TYR A 129 2.42 0.93 4.16
N GLY A 130 2.82 1.71 5.18
CA GLY A 130 4.17 2.29 5.25
C GLY A 130 5.30 1.26 5.26
N LYS A 131 5.03 -0.02 5.60
CA LYS A 131 6.01 -1.10 5.49
C LYS A 131 6.26 -1.56 4.03
N TYR A 132 5.34 -1.26 3.11
CA TYR A 132 5.35 -1.81 1.74
C TYR A 132 5.34 -0.72 0.66
N PHE A 133 4.82 0.47 0.98
CA PHE A 133 4.66 1.58 0.06
C PHE A 133 5.17 2.87 0.69
N SER A 134 5.95 3.63 -0.07
CA SER A 134 6.39 4.97 0.28
C SER A 134 5.22 5.97 0.31
N PRO A 135 5.36 7.12 1.00
CA PRO A 135 4.30 8.14 1.03
C PRO A 135 3.90 8.67 -0.36
N ALA A 136 4.85 8.72 -1.31
CA ALA A 136 4.57 9.14 -2.68
C ALA A 136 3.73 8.10 -3.44
N GLU A 137 4.07 6.81 -3.31
CA GLU A 137 3.29 5.71 -3.90
C GLU A 137 1.89 5.64 -3.28
N GLN A 138 1.78 5.81 -1.96
CA GLN A 138 0.49 5.85 -1.28
C GLN A 138 -0.41 6.96 -1.84
N LYS A 139 0.14 8.17 -2.03
CA LYS A 139 -0.60 9.28 -2.64
C LYS A 139 -1.12 8.91 -4.03
N THR A 140 -0.27 8.38 -4.90
CA THR A 140 -0.68 7.95 -6.25
C THR A 140 -1.77 6.88 -6.20
N LEU A 141 -1.65 5.89 -5.32
CA LEU A 141 -2.65 4.85 -5.15
C LEU A 141 -4.01 5.41 -4.69
N PHE A 142 -4.02 6.40 -3.79
CA PHE A 142 -5.26 7.05 -3.36
C PHE A 142 -5.88 7.90 -4.48
N ASP A 143 -5.07 8.70 -5.19
CA ASP A 143 -5.55 9.54 -6.29
C ASP A 143 -6.14 8.69 -7.45
N ASN A 144 -5.55 7.52 -7.71
CA ASN A 144 -6.07 6.57 -8.69
C ASN A 144 -7.32 5.84 -8.19
N TRP A 145 -7.39 5.51 -6.90
CA TRP A 145 -8.56 4.87 -6.29
C TRP A 145 -9.80 5.75 -6.42
N ASP A 146 -9.69 7.05 -6.15
CA ASP A 146 -10.80 8.00 -6.24
C ASP A 146 -11.45 8.04 -7.63
N GLN A 147 -10.71 7.70 -8.70
CA GLN A 147 -11.23 7.66 -10.06
C GLN A 147 -12.01 6.38 -10.39
N ILE A 148 -11.76 5.30 -9.66
CA ILE A 148 -12.32 3.96 -9.93
C ILE A 148 -13.20 3.42 -8.81
N ALA A 149 -13.27 4.12 -7.66
CA ALA A 149 -13.98 3.69 -6.46
C ALA A 149 -15.43 3.29 -6.79
N ASP A 150 -16.13 4.11 -7.59
CA ASP A 150 -17.52 3.86 -8.00
C ASP A 150 -17.70 2.61 -8.89
N LEU A 151 -16.63 2.14 -9.54
CA LEU A 151 -16.68 0.99 -10.46
C LEU A 151 -16.51 -0.35 -9.72
N TRP A 152 -15.98 -0.34 -8.49
CA TRP A 152 -15.74 -1.54 -7.70
C TRP A 152 -17.01 -2.18 -7.12
N PRO A 153 -17.90 -1.46 -6.40
CA PRO A 153 -19.11 -2.04 -5.82
C PRO A 153 -19.98 -2.84 -6.80
N PRO A 154 -20.31 -2.35 -8.03
CA PRO A 154 -21.10 -3.12 -8.97
C PRO A 154 -20.36 -4.36 -9.50
N LEU A 155 -19.03 -4.32 -9.61
CA LEU A 155 -18.23 -5.49 -9.99
C LEU A 155 -18.26 -6.55 -8.88
N LEU A 156 -18.02 -6.15 -7.62
CA LEU A 156 -18.05 -7.06 -6.47
C LEU A 156 -19.42 -7.73 -6.32
N ALA A 157 -20.50 -6.99 -6.55
CA ALA A 157 -21.86 -7.55 -6.55
C ALA A 157 -22.07 -8.61 -7.64
N GLN A 158 -21.55 -8.39 -8.85
CA GLN A 158 -21.66 -9.36 -9.95
C GLN A 158 -20.84 -10.63 -9.67
N VAL A 159 -19.64 -10.49 -9.11
CA VAL A 159 -18.82 -11.65 -8.72
C VAL A 159 -19.51 -12.43 -7.60
N ARG A 160 -20.04 -11.75 -6.57
CA ARG A 160 -20.82 -12.38 -5.50
C ARG A 160 -22.02 -13.16 -6.04
N SER A 161 -22.78 -12.56 -6.95
CA SER A 161 -23.92 -13.22 -7.59
C SER A 161 -23.51 -14.46 -8.39
N ALA A 162 -22.35 -14.43 -9.07
CA ALA A 162 -21.82 -15.62 -9.76
C ALA A 162 -21.42 -16.74 -8.80
N MET A 163 -20.81 -16.39 -7.66
CA MET A 163 -20.49 -17.34 -6.58
C MET A 163 -21.76 -17.96 -5.97
N GLU A 164 -22.78 -17.16 -5.69
CA GLU A 164 -24.07 -17.62 -5.15
C GLU A 164 -24.82 -18.55 -6.12
N ARG A 165 -24.69 -18.32 -7.43
CA ARG A 165 -25.21 -19.21 -8.47
C ARG A 165 -24.39 -20.50 -8.66
N GLY A 166 -23.23 -20.62 -8.00
CA GLY A 166 -22.35 -21.78 -8.12
C GLY A 166 -21.68 -21.90 -9.48
N VAL A 167 -21.45 -20.77 -10.18
CA VAL A 167 -20.76 -20.78 -11.48
C VAL A 167 -19.33 -21.31 -11.27
N PRO A 168 -18.86 -22.31 -12.04
CA PRO A 168 -17.50 -22.82 -11.92
C PRO A 168 -16.44 -21.73 -12.16
N PRO A 169 -15.34 -21.68 -11.38
CA PRO A 169 -14.29 -20.67 -11.50
C PRO A 169 -13.54 -20.72 -12.85
N ASP A 170 -13.62 -21.83 -13.57
CA ASP A 170 -13.06 -22.04 -14.90
C ASP A 170 -14.05 -21.77 -16.04
N SER A 171 -15.26 -21.31 -15.70
CA SER A 171 -16.29 -21.00 -16.69
C SER A 171 -15.93 -19.79 -17.55
N LEU A 172 -16.25 -19.87 -18.84
CA LEU A 172 -16.18 -18.73 -19.77
C LEU A 172 -17.07 -17.57 -19.33
N GLU A 173 -18.13 -17.83 -18.55
CA GLU A 173 -19.02 -16.79 -18.02
C GLU A 173 -18.30 -15.79 -17.10
N LEU A 174 -17.22 -16.23 -16.42
CA LEU A 174 -16.46 -15.36 -15.52
C LEU A 174 -15.40 -14.53 -16.22
N GLN A 175 -15.07 -14.84 -17.48
CA GLN A 175 -14.01 -14.14 -18.21
C GLN A 175 -14.27 -12.63 -18.35
N PRO A 176 -15.49 -12.13 -18.64
CA PRO A 176 -15.81 -10.70 -18.58
C PRO A 176 -15.53 -10.06 -17.20
N LEU A 177 -15.92 -10.73 -16.12
CA LEU A 177 -15.73 -10.23 -14.75
C LEU A 177 -14.24 -10.19 -14.38
N ALA A 178 -13.52 -11.26 -14.73
CA ALA A 178 -12.08 -11.38 -14.55
C ALA A 178 -11.31 -10.29 -15.32
N HIS A 179 -11.71 -10.02 -16.56
CA HIS A 179 -11.09 -8.96 -17.36
C HIS A 179 -11.33 -7.58 -16.75
N ARG A 180 -12.57 -7.26 -16.36
CA ARG A 180 -12.89 -5.99 -15.70
C ARG A 180 -12.13 -5.81 -14.39
N TRP A 181 -12.05 -6.86 -13.58
CA TRP A 181 -11.24 -6.85 -12.36
C TRP A 181 -9.78 -6.51 -12.64
N MET A 182 -9.19 -7.20 -13.63
CA MET A 182 -7.80 -6.96 -14.03
C MET A 182 -7.59 -5.52 -14.54
N THR A 183 -8.52 -4.99 -15.35
CA THR A 183 -8.44 -3.61 -15.84
C THR A 183 -8.51 -2.58 -14.71
N LEU A 184 -9.40 -2.75 -13.73
CA LEU A 184 -9.48 -1.85 -12.58
C LEU A 184 -8.21 -1.90 -11.72
N MET A 185 -7.67 -3.10 -11.47
CA MET A 185 -6.41 -3.26 -10.74
C MET A 185 -5.23 -2.62 -11.48
N LEU A 186 -5.16 -2.78 -12.80
CA LEU A 186 -4.13 -2.15 -13.63
C LEU A 186 -4.25 -0.62 -13.60
N HIS A 187 -5.46 -0.07 -13.68
CA HIS A 187 -5.66 1.38 -13.57
C HIS A 187 -5.26 1.89 -12.19
N TRP A 188 -5.65 1.17 -11.14
CA TRP A 188 -5.36 1.57 -9.77
C TRP A 188 -3.86 1.68 -9.50
N MET A 189 -3.11 0.67 -9.94
CA MET A 189 -1.68 0.54 -9.71
C MET A 189 -0.85 1.31 -10.74
N ASP A 190 -1.48 2.14 -11.57
CA ASP A 190 -0.87 2.79 -12.73
C ASP A 190 -0.03 1.80 -13.57
N GLY A 191 -0.54 0.57 -13.69
CA GLY A 191 0.07 -0.61 -14.32
C GLY A 191 1.52 -0.87 -13.95
N ASP A 192 1.93 -0.44 -12.76
CA ASP A 192 3.16 -0.85 -12.11
C ASP A 192 2.95 -2.26 -11.54
N PHE A 193 3.59 -3.23 -12.19
CA PHE A 193 3.56 -4.64 -11.82
C PHE A 193 4.26 -4.93 -10.49
N ASP A 194 5.26 -4.14 -10.12
CA ASP A 194 5.97 -4.29 -8.84
C ASP A 194 5.09 -3.77 -7.69
N LEU A 195 4.30 -2.72 -7.92
CA LEU A 195 3.25 -2.26 -7.01
C LEU A 195 2.16 -3.33 -6.81
N MET A 196 1.70 -3.96 -7.88
CA MET A 196 0.73 -5.06 -7.80
C MET A 196 1.23 -6.26 -6.99
N GLU A 197 2.48 -6.67 -7.19
CA GLU A 197 3.06 -7.80 -6.45
C GLU A 197 3.16 -7.49 -4.94
N ARG A 198 3.61 -6.28 -4.59
CA ARG A 198 3.64 -5.83 -3.18
C ARG A 198 2.24 -5.74 -2.57
N TRP A 199 1.25 -5.32 -3.36
CA TRP A 199 -0.14 -5.28 -2.93
C TRP A 199 -0.72 -6.67 -2.65
N ASP A 200 -0.48 -7.64 -3.55
CA ASP A 200 -0.91 -9.02 -3.33
C ASP A 200 -0.29 -9.61 -2.05
N HIS A 201 1.01 -9.36 -1.84
CA HIS A 201 1.72 -9.80 -0.63
C HIS A 201 1.16 -9.17 0.65
N MET A 202 0.87 -7.86 0.61
CA MET A 202 0.16 -7.15 1.68
C MET A 202 -1.19 -7.82 1.98
N TYR A 203 -2.02 -7.97 0.95
CA TYR A 203 -3.39 -8.46 1.07
C TYR A 203 -3.45 -9.88 1.64
N GLN A 204 -2.49 -10.74 1.30
CA GLN A 204 -2.44 -12.11 1.82
C GLN A 204 -1.96 -12.20 3.27
N ARG A 205 -1.08 -11.29 3.71
CA ARG A 205 -0.42 -11.37 5.03
C ARG A 205 -1.07 -10.56 6.12
N GLU A 206 -1.76 -9.49 5.78
CA GLU A 206 -2.30 -8.54 6.74
C GLU A 206 -3.82 -8.71 6.87
N PRO A 207 -4.33 -9.28 7.98
CA PRO A 207 -5.76 -9.55 8.16
C PRO A 207 -6.62 -8.28 8.11
N VAL A 208 -6.02 -7.13 8.41
CA VAL A 208 -6.71 -5.83 8.41
C VAL A 208 -7.10 -5.38 7.00
N ALA A 209 -6.35 -5.80 5.98
CA ALA A 209 -6.69 -5.54 4.58
C ALA A 209 -7.88 -6.40 4.09
N GLN A 210 -8.21 -7.46 4.84
CA GLN A 210 -9.25 -8.44 4.50
C GLN A 210 -10.58 -8.20 5.24
N GLN A 211 -10.59 -7.37 6.29
CA GLN A 211 -11.76 -7.13 7.14
C GLN A 211 -12.61 -5.92 6.75
N THR A 212 -12.05 -5.00 5.96
CA THR A 212 -12.77 -3.84 5.41
C THR A 212 -13.67 -4.30 4.25
N GLU A 213 -14.64 -3.49 3.82
CA GLU A 213 -15.63 -3.73 2.75
C GLU A 213 -15.06 -4.03 1.33
N GLY A 214 -13.82 -4.53 1.25
CA GLY A 214 -13.24 -5.11 0.05
C GLY A 214 -13.70 -6.55 -0.20
N PRO A 215 -13.22 -7.16 -1.31
CA PRO A 215 -13.51 -8.54 -1.60
C PRO A 215 -12.94 -9.46 -0.53
N GLY A 216 -13.72 -10.48 -0.12
CA GLY A 216 -13.23 -11.53 0.77
C GLY A 216 -12.18 -12.41 0.09
N GLN A 217 -11.39 -13.14 0.89
CA GLN A 217 -10.36 -14.05 0.37
C GLN A 217 -10.95 -15.12 -0.56
N ASP A 218 -12.15 -15.58 -0.27
CA ASP A 218 -12.92 -16.52 -1.08
C ASP A 218 -13.26 -15.93 -2.46
N MET A 219 -13.70 -14.67 -2.49
CA MET A 219 -13.99 -13.94 -3.72
C MET A 219 -12.73 -13.69 -4.55
N VAL A 220 -11.64 -13.28 -3.91
CA VAL A 220 -10.35 -13.08 -4.58
C VAL A 220 -9.82 -14.40 -5.14
N ALA A 221 -9.88 -15.47 -4.35
CA ALA A 221 -9.48 -16.80 -4.82
C ALA A 221 -10.34 -17.25 -6.02
N TYR A 222 -11.65 -17.01 -5.96
CA TYR A 222 -12.59 -17.33 -7.03
C TYR A 222 -12.28 -16.57 -8.33
N ILE A 223 -12.11 -15.25 -8.28
CA ILE A 223 -11.82 -14.43 -9.47
C ILE A 223 -10.38 -14.58 -9.98
N SER A 224 -9.44 -15.01 -9.13
CA SER A 224 -8.05 -15.22 -9.53
C SER A 224 -7.87 -16.36 -10.54
N GLN A 225 -8.75 -17.37 -10.52
CA GLN A 225 -8.68 -18.52 -11.42
C GLN A 225 -8.90 -18.14 -12.89
N PRO A 226 -10.01 -17.46 -13.27
CA PRO A 226 -10.22 -17.05 -14.66
C PRO A 226 -9.17 -16.03 -15.11
N ILE A 227 -8.63 -15.19 -14.21
CA ILE A 227 -7.50 -14.29 -14.50
C ILE A 227 -6.24 -15.10 -14.86
N LYS A 228 -5.87 -16.09 -14.04
CA LYS A 228 -4.71 -16.97 -14.32
C LYS A 228 -4.84 -17.70 -15.64
N GLN A 229 -6.03 -18.23 -15.95
CA GLN A 229 -6.28 -18.88 -17.24
C GLN A 229 -6.09 -17.90 -18.41
N ARG A 230 -6.58 -16.67 -18.26
CA ARG A 230 -6.42 -15.61 -19.26
C ARG A 230 -4.95 -15.28 -19.51
N LEU A 231 -4.17 -15.09 -18.43
CA LEU A 231 -2.74 -14.80 -18.53
C LEU A 231 -1.97 -15.98 -19.14
N ALA A 232 -2.26 -17.21 -18.71
CA ALA A 232 -1.63 -18.42 -19.26
C ALA A 232 -1.92 -18.60 -20.76
N VAL A 233 -3.09 -18.17 -21.24
CA VAL A 233 -3.39 -18.14 -22.68
C VAL A 233 -2.55 -17.09 -23.38
N LEU A 234 -2.47 -15.86 -22.86
CA LEU A 234 -1.67 -14.79 -23.47
C LEU A 234 -0.17 -15.11 -23.49
N GLU A 235 0.35 -15.80 -22.47
CA GLU A 235 1.75 -16.26 -22.40
C GLU A 235 2.13 -17.25 -23.52
N LYS A 236 1.15 -17.94 -24.14
CA LYS A 236 1.43 -18.79 -25.32
C LYS A 236 1.83 -17.96 -26.54
N TYR A 237 1.44 -16.68 -26.59
CA TYR A 237 1.61 -15.80 -27.75
C TYR A 237 2.63 -14.68 -27.47
N LEU A 238 2.66 -14.15 -26.26
CA LEU A 238 3.47 -12.99 -25.86
C LEU A 238 4.56 -13.40 -24.87
N GLN A 239 5.77 -12.90 -25.09
CA GLN A 239 6.88 -13.02 -24.14
C GLN A 239 6.65 -12.11 -22.91
N PRO A 240 7.26 -12.40 -21.75
CA PRO A 240 7.11 -11.60 -20.54
C PRO A 240 7.42 -10.11 -20.74
N ASP A 241 8.44 -9.78 -21.54
CA ASP A 241 8.80 -8.39 -21.84
C ASP A 241 7.79 -7.72 -22.77
N GLU A 242 7.18 -8.46 -23.70
CA GLU A 242 6.12 -7.96 -24.58
C GLU A 242 4.84 -7.70 -23.78
N MET A 243 4.53 -8.53 -22.78
CA MET A 243 3.38 -8.33 -21.89
C MET A 243 3.50 -7.03 -21.10
N LYS A 244 4.70 -6.73 -20.57
CA LYS A 244 4.98 -5.50 -19.82
C LYS A 244 4.88 -4.24 -20.68
N ARG A 245 5.09 -4.37 -21.99
CA ARG A 245 5.02 -3.28 -22.96
C ARG A 245 3.62 -3.01 -23.48
N LEU A 246 2.62 -3.83 -23.15
CA LEU A 246 1.25 -3.60 -23.60
C LEU A 246 0.77 -2.23 -23.15
N GLY A 247 0.28 -1.45 -24.11
CA GLY A 247 -0.30 -0.13 -23.86
C GLY A 247 -1.64 -0.23 -23.15
N ARG A 248 -2.24 0.93 -22.86
CA ARG A 248 -3.53 1.00 -22.16
C ARG A 248 -4.52 1.78 -23.01
N VAL A 249 -5.74 1.28 -23.06
CA VAL A 249 -6.88 1.95 -23.69
C VAL A 249 -8.01 1.95 -22.67
N ALA A 250 -8.59 3.11 -22.39
CA ALA A 250 -9.62 3.23 -21.38
C ALA A 250 -10.90 2.51 -21.83
N ASP A 251 -11.59 1.86 -20.89
CA ASP A 251 -12.86 1.17 -21.16
C ASP A 251 -13.90 2.10 -21.79
N ALA A 252 -13.92 3.38 -21.40
CA ALA A 252 -14.81 4.40 -21.97
C ALA A 252 -14.61 4.57 -23.49
N GLU A 253 -13.38 4.46 -24.00
CA GLU A 253 -13.08 4.56 -25.43
C GLU A 253 -13.65 3.37 -26.19
N TRP A 254 -13.49 2.15 -25.64
CA TRP A 254 -14.07 0.94 -26.21
C TRP A 254 -15.60 0.97 -26.19
N GLN A 255 -16.22 1.44 -25.10
CA GLN A 255 -17.67 1.57 -24.99
C GLN A 255 -18.23 2.60 -25.97
N ALA A 256 -17.57 3.74 -26.13
CA ALA A 256 -17.95 4.76 -27.10
C ALA A 256 -17.91 4.23 -28.54
N LEU A 257 -16.83 3.49 -28.89
CA LEU A 257 -16.71 2.82 -30.19
C LEU A 257 -17.83 1.81 -30.41
N THR A 258 -18.08 0.93 -29.42
CA THR A 258 -19.13 -0.10 -29.48
C THR A 258 -20.51 0.52 -29.68
N GLY A 259 -20.83 1.56 -28.92
CA GLY A 259 -22.09 2.30 -29.03
C GLY A 259 -22.26 3.03 -30.35
N ALA A 260 -21.16 3.50 -30.97
CA ALA A 260 -21.20 4.10 -32.31
C ALA A 260 -21.45 3.05 -33.41
N VAL A 261 -20.77 1.91 -33.35
CA VAL A 261 -20.96 0.83 -34.33
C VAL A 261 -22.38 0.25 -34.26
N ARG A 262 -22.90 0.03 -33.05
CA ARG A 262 -24.28 -0.45 -32.87
C ARG A 262 -25.31 0.49 -33.50
N ARG A 263 -25.12 1.81 -33.39
CA ARG A 263 -26.00 2.79 -34.04
C ARG A 263 -25.98 2.66 -35.56
N LEU A 264 -24.82 2.46 -36.17
CA LEU A 264 -24.70 2.21 -37.62
C LEU A 264 -25.36 0.90 -38.04
N MET A 265 -25.17 -0.18 -37.26
CA MET A 265 -25.79 -1.47 -37.52
C MET A 265 -27.32 -1.38 -37.43
N GLN A 266 -27.86 -0.66 -36.44
CA GLN A 266 -29.30 -0.42 -36.31
C GLN A 266 -29.88 0.42 -37.45
N GLN A 267 -29.08 1.33 -38.02
CA GLN A 267 -29.44 2.14 -39.17
C GLN A 267 -29.33 1.36 -40.51
N GLY A 268 -28.82 0.12 -40.49
CA GLY A 268 -28.61 -0.68 -41.70
C GLY A 268 -27.46 -0.18 -42.57
N THR A 269 -26.54 0.61 -42.03
CA THR A 269 -25.40 1.17 -42.77
C THR A 269 -24.44 0.03 -43.18
N PRO A 270 -24.05 -0.07 -44.46
CA PRO A 270 -23.07 -1.08 -44.91
C PRO A 270 -21.70 -0.91 -44.24
N ALA A 271 -20.99 -2.00 -43.98
CA ALA A 271 -19.65 -1.97 -43.37
C ALA A 271 -18.60 -1.23 -44.21
N GLN A 272 -18.82 -1.10 -45.53
CA GLN A 272 -17.94 -0.36 -46.44
C GLN A 272 -18.25 1.14 -46.53
N ALA A 273 -19.32 1.61 -45.87
CA ALA A 273 -19.67 3.02 -45.85
C ALA A 273 -18.56 3.87 -45.23
N PRO A 274 -18.38 5.14 -45.65
CA PRO A 274 -17.34 6.03 -45.11
C PRO A 274 -17.37 6.13 -43.57
N GLU A 275 -18.55 6.16 -42.97
CA GLU A 275 -18.76 6.23 -41.53
C GLU A 275 -18.32 4.95 -40.82
N ALA A 276 -18.65 3.79 -41.39
CA ALA A 276 -18.23 2.49 -40.87
C ALA A 276 -16.71 2.30 -41.00
N ARG A 277 -16.11 2.74 -42.12
CA ARG A 277 -14.65 2.75 -42.32
C ARG A 277 -13.93 3.67 -41.34
N ALA A 278 -14.53 4.80 -40.96
CA ALA A 278 -13.97 5.71 -39.96
C ALA A 278 -13.91 5.03 -38.57
N LEU A 279 -14.98 4.36 -38.16
CA LEU A 279 -15.00 3.59 -36.91
C LEU A 279 -14.04 2.39 -36.96
N ALA A 280 -13.92 1.73 -38.11
CA ALA A 280 -12.95 0.65 -38.31
C ALA A 280 -11.50 1.12 -38.16
N ARG A 281 -11.16 2.30 -38.68
CA ARG A 281 -9.83 2.92 -38.46
C ARG A 281 -9.61 3.31 -37.01
N GLN A 282 -10.62 3.86 -36.35
CA GLN A 282 -10.56 4.17 -34.92
C GLN A 282 -10.29 2.89 -34.11
N TRP A 283 -10.99 1.80 -34.42
CA TRP A 283 -10.76 0.49 -33.82
C TRP A 283 -9.31 0.00 -34.01
N SER A 284 -8.77 0.08 -35.23
CA SER A 284 -7.36 -0.28 -35.47
C SER A 284 -6.40 0.56 -34.64
N ALA A 285 -6.64 1.88 -34.55
CA ALA A 285 -5.80 2.76 -33.74
C ALA A 285 -5.83 2.45 -32.24
N LEU A 286 -6.97 1.93 -31.72
CA LEU A 286 -7.04 1.44 -30.34
C LEU A 286 -6.17 0.19 -30.15
N ILE A 287 -6.24 -0.75 -31.10
CA ILE A 287 -5.41 -1.97 -31.06
C ILE A 287 -3.93 -1.62 -31.19
N ASP A 288 -3.58 -0.68 -32.08
CA ASP A 288 -2.19 -0.26 -32.27
C ASP A 288 -1.64 0.38 -30.98
N ARG A 289 -2.43 1.19 -30.27
CA ARG A 289 -2.04 1.71 -28.95
C ARG A 289 -1.88 0.60 -27.91
N LEU A 290 -2.79 -0.37 -27.88
CA LEU A 290 -2.69 -1.53 -26.99
C LEU A 290 -1.41 -2.34 -27.26
N ALA A 291 -0.99 -2.40 -28.53
CA ALA A 291 0.23 -3.08 -28.96
C ALA A 291 1.49 -2.19 -28.87
N ASP A 292 1.43 -1.01 -28.25
CA ASP A 292 2.57 -0.05 -28.21
C ASP A 292 3.13 0.28 -29.61
N HIS A 293 2.24 0.34 -30.60
CA HIS A 293 2.55 0.51 -32.01
C HIS A 293 3.50 -0.55 -32.60
N ASP A 294 3.66 -1.69 -31.91
CA ASP A 294 4.50 -2.80 -32.34
C ASP A 294 3.69 -3.78 -33.21
N SER A 295 4.06 -3.87 -34.49
CA SER A 295 3.38 -4.73 -35.46
C SER A 295 3.42 -6.22 -35.11
N SER A 296 4.46 -6.69 -34.41
CA SER A 296 4.59 -8.09 -33.97
C SER A 296 3.63 -8.38 -32.83
N ILE A 297 3.59 -7.50 -31.81
CA ILE A 297 2.68 -7.61 -30.68
C ILE A 297 1.22 -7.53 -31.17
N ARG A 298 0.94 -6.61 -32.10
CA ARG A 298 -0.38 -6.49 -32.74
C ARG A 298 -0.82 -7.81 -33.38
N ALA A 299 0.02 -8.39 -34.24
CA ALA A 299 -0.31 -9.64 -34.93
C ALA A 299 -0.58 -10.78 -33.94
N LYS A 300 0.25 -10.90 -32.89
CA LYS A 300 0.09 -11.88 -31.82
C LYS A 300 -1.21 -11.68 -31.04
N LEU A 301 -1.57 -10.45 -30.69
CA LEU A 301 -2.83 -10.13 -30.00
C LEU A 301 -4.06 -10.47 -30.85
N VAL A 302 -4.05 -10.11 -32.14
CA VAL A 302 -5.13 -10.43 -33.08
C VAL A 302 -5.25 -11.95 -33.27
N GLN A 303 -4.12 -12.66 -33.39
CA GLN A 303 -4.11 -14.13 -33.49
C GLN A 303 -4.62 -14.80 -32.22
N ALA A 304 -4.17 -14.36 -31.04
CA ALA A 304 -4.63 -14.88 -29.76
C ALA A 304 -6.14 -14.71 -29.61
N HIS A 305 -6.64 -13.50 -29.88
CA HIS A 305 -8.07 -13.20 -29.76
C HIS A 305 -8.94 -13.95 -30.78
N SER A 306 -8.43 -14.25 -31.97
CA SER A 306 -9.18 -15.01 -32.99
C SER A 306 -9.19 -16.51 -32.71
N THR A 307 -8.17 -17.04 -32.03
CA THR A 307 -8.00 -18.48 -31.81
C THR A 307 -8.57 -18.95 -30.46
N GLU A 308 -8.51 -18.11 -29.44
CA GLU A 308 -8.77 -18.52 -28.05
C GLU A 308 -10.17 -18.06 -27.57
N PRO A 309 -11.14 -18.99 -27.38
CA PRO A 309 -12.49 -18.66 -26.92
C PRO A 309 -12.52 -17.93 -25.57
N LEU A 310 -11.50 -18.17 -24.74
CA LEU A 310 -11.35 -17.54 -23.43
C LEU A 310 -11.08 -16.04 -23.54
N LEU A 311 -10.26 -15.63 -24.52
CA LEU A 311 -10.03 -14.21 -24.80
C LEU A 311 -11.27 -13.56 -25.42
N GLN A 312 -11.98 -14.30 -26.27
CA GLN A 312 -13.23 -13.87 -26.90
C GLN A 312 -14.37 -13.69 -25.90
N ALA A 313 -14.44 -14.53 -24.87
CA ALA A 313 -15.50 -14.47 -23.86
C ALA A 313 -15.47 -13.14 -23.09
N ALA A 314 -14.29 -12.54 -22.89
CA ALA A 314 -14.14 -11.21 -22.29
C ALA A 314 -13.87 -10.13 -23.35
N ALA A 315 -14.16 -10.38 -24.62
CA ALA A 315 -13.94 -9.38 -25.64
C ALA A 315 -14.77 -8.14 -25.34
N VAL A 316 -14.12 -6.98 -25.27
CA VAL A 316 -14.81 -5.70 -25.09
C VAL A 316 -15.79 -5.42 -26.24
N LEU A 317 -15.53 -6.02 -27.41
CA LEU A 317 -16.41 -6.00 -28.58
C LEU A 317 -17.06 -7.36 -28.79
N GLU A 318 -18.38 -7.38 -28.87
CA GLU A 318 -19.17 -8.54 -29.30
C GLU A 318 -18.75 -9.00 -30.71
N ALA A 319 -18.99 -10.28 -31.02
CA ALA A 319 -18.49 -10.90 -32.25
C ALA A 319 -19.04 -10.22 -33.53
N ASP A 320 -20.31 -9.81 -33.50
CA ASP A 320 -21.00 -9.14 -34.60
C ASP A 320 -20.45 -7.73 -34.87
N VAL A 321 -20.23 -6.93 -33.82
CA VAL A 321 -19.60 -5.60 -33.87
C VAL A 321 -18.19 -5.72 -34.43
N ARG A 322 -17.42 -6.72 -34.00
CA ARG A 322 -16.06 -6.96 -34.47
C ARG A 322 -16.02 -7.38 -35.93
N ASP A 323 -16.93 -8.27 -36.34
CA ASP A 323 -17.03 -8.69 -37.75
C ASP A 323 -17.46 -7.53 -38.66
N PHE A 324 -18.33 -6.64 -38.17
CA PHE A 324 -18.69 -5.41 -38.87
C PHE A 324 -17.48 -4.48 -39.05
N LEU A 325 -16.72 -4.23 -37.99
CA LEU A 325 -15.50 -3.42 -38.04
C LEU A 325 -14.43 -4.02 -38.95
N ARG A 326 -14.21 -5.34 -38.87
CA ARG A 326 -13.24 -6.06 -39.72
C ARG A 326 -13.61 -5.97 -41.21
N LYS A 327 -14.90 -6.05 -41.56
CA LYS A 327 -15.38 -5.85 -42.95
C LYS A 327 -15.23 -4.41 -43.45
N GLY A 328 -15.07 -3.46 -42.52
CA GLY A 328 -14.81 -2.05 -42.83
C GLY A 328 -13.33 -1.70 -42.96
N LEU A 329 -12.42 -2.55 -42.48
CA LEU A 329 -10.98 -2.44 -42.76
C LEU A 329 -10.68 -3.01 -44.15
N ASP A 330 -9.76 -2.37 -44.89
CA ASP A 330 -9.24 -2.95 -46.13
C ASP A 330 -8.47 -4.26 -45.80
N PRO A 331 -8.46 -5.25 -46.71
CA PRO A 331 -7.88 -6.57 -46.45
C PRO A 331 -6.39 -6.56 -46.09
N ASP A 332 -5.67 -5.47 -46.37
CA ASP A 332 -4.25 -5.29 -46.03
C ASP A 332 -3.99 -4.72 -44.62
N VAL A 333 -5.06 -4.35 -43.86
CA VAL A 333 -4.96 -3.70 -42.53
C VAL A 333 -5.57 -4.57 -41.41
N ALA A 334 -6.23 -5.68 -41.77
CA ALA A 334 -6.96 -6.56 -40.87
C ALA A 334 -6.06 -7.34 -39.89
#